data_AF-A0AAW5TJ95-F1
#
_entry.id   AF-A0AAW5TJ95-F1
#
_cell.length_a   1.000
_cell.length_b   1.000
_cell.length_c   1.000
_cell.angle_alpha   90.00
_cell.angle_beta   90.00
_cell.angle_gamma   90.00
#
_symmetry.space_group_name_H-M   'P 1'
#
loop_
_entity.id
_entity.type
_entity.pdbx_description
1 polymer ?
#
loop_
_entity_poly.entity_id
_entity_poly.type
_entity_poly.pdbx_seq_one_letter_code
_entity_poly.pdbx_strand_id
1 'polypeptide(L)'
;TALYFVWNIPVAVGSEGFWIITRMRAEAVFSILLVAFCQSLATLAFQTVTTNRILTPSIMGFESLYSVIHTSTIFFFGVAGFVAFTGVRAFLIQVAIMVACALALYGWLLRGKLGSLHIMLLIGIIIGT
;
A
#
# COMPACT_ATOMS: atom_id res chain seq x y z
N THR A 1 -4.31 22.08 9.95
CA THR A 1 -3.26 21.97 8.92
C THR A 1 -2.06 22.87 9.18
N ALA A 2 -2.21 24.17 9.48
CA ALA A 2 -1.06 25.05 9.83
C ALA A 2 -0.36 24.69 11.16
N LEU A 3 -1.10 24.16 12.15
CA LEU A 3 -0.54 23.77 13.45
C LEU A 3 0.51 22.65 13.36
N TYR A 4 0.39 21.74 12.39
CA TYR A 4 1.28 20.57 12.25
C TYR A 4 2.72 20.95 11.86
N PHE A 5 2.88 22.10 11.19
CA PHE A 5 4.18 22.62 10.78
C PHE A 5 4.92 23.34 11.90
N VAL A 6 4.22 23.82 12.93
CA VAL A 6 4.80 24.61 14.05
C VAL A 6 4.83 23.82 15.36
N TRP A 7 4.04 22.76 15.48
CA TRP A 7 3.93 21.99 16.72
C TRP A 7 5.20 21.16 16.99
N ASN A 8 5.83 21.46 18.13
CA ASN A 8 6.99 20.77 18.71
C ASN A 8 8.25 20.78 17.82
N ILE A 9 8.71 21.98 17.44
CA ILE A 9 10.03 22.15 16.83
C ILE A 9 11.00 22.69 17.91
N PRO A 10 12.06 21.94 18.27
CA PRO A 10 13.04 22.36 19.29
C PRO A 10 14.02 23.43 18.80
N VAL A 11 13.86 23.94 17.58
CA VAL A 11 14.75 24.92 16.95
C VAL A 11 14.05 26.25 16.70
N ALA A 12 14.80 27.35 16.74
CA ALA A 12 14.26 28.70 16.54
C ALA A 12 13.59 28.83 15.17
N VAL A 13 12.43 29.49 15.16
CA VAL A 13 11.64 29.78 13.95
C VAL A 13 12.50 30.62 13.00
N GLY A 14 12.85 30.08 11.82
CA GLY A 14 13.70 30.75 10.83
C GLY A 14 15.15 30.25 10.73
N SER A 15 15.58 29.29 11.53
CA SER A 15 16.89 28.62 11.38
C SER A 15 16.92 27.64 10.18
N GLU A 16 18.11 27.33 9.64
CA GLU A 16 18.24 26.33 8.55
C GLU A 16 17.61 24.97 8.91
N GLY A 17 17.74 24.56 10.19
CA GLY A 17 17.11 23.34 10.70
C GLY A 17 15.58 23.36 10.67
N PHE A 18 14.96 24.53 10.88
CA PHE A 18 13.50 24.68 10.78
C PHE A 18 13.00 24.44 9.36
N TRP A 19 13.72 24.92 8.35
CA TRP A 19 13.37 24.74 6.94
C TRP A 19 13.51 23.29 6.47
N ILE A 20 14.55 22.58 6.93
CA ILE A 20 14.75 21.16 6.61
C ILE A 20 13.61 20.31 7.18
N ILE A 21 13.27 20.49 8.46
CA ILE A 21 12.19 19.72 9.12
C ILE A 21 10.83 20.03 8.47
N THR A 22 10.56 21.32 8.21
CA THR A 22 9.32 21.75 7.56
C THR A 22 9.19 21.15 6.16
N ARG A 23 10.26 21.11 5.38
CA ARG A 23 10.27 20.51 4.03
C ARG A 23 10.00 19.01 4.07
N MET A 24 10.65 18.27 4.97
CA MET A 24 10.40 16.84 5.15
C MET A 24 8.95 16.54 5.57
N ARG A 25 8.39 17.34 6.49
CA ARG A 25 6.99 17.20 6.90
C ARG A 25 6.03 17.53 5.76
N ALA A 26 6.34 18.52 4.94
CA ALA A 26 5.54 18.86 3.77
C ALA A 26 5.51 17.73 2.74
N GLU A 27 6.67 17.14 2.43
CA GLU A 27 6.78 15.99 1.52
C GLU A 27 6.03 14.76 2.06
N ALA A 28 6.11 14.49 3.37
CA ALA A 28 5.37 13.40 4.00
C ALA A 28 3.85 13.61 3.93
N VAL A 29 3.36 14.80 4.28
CA VAL A 29 1.91 15.12 4.22
C VAL A 29 1.39 15.04 2.78
N PHE A 30 2.15 15.54 1.80
CA PHE A 30 1.78 15.43 0.40
C PHE A 30 1.67 13.97 -0.04
N SER A 31 2.62 13.13 0.34
CA SER A 31 2.61 11.69 0.03
C SER A 31 1.41 10.99 0.67
N ILE A 32 1.08 11.29 1.93
CA ILE A 32 -0.08 10.72 2.63
C ILE A 32 -1.39 11.12 1.93
N LEU A 33 -1.54 12.39 1.57
CA LEU A 33 -2.74 12.87 0.87
C LEU A 33 -2.91 12.19 -0.49
N LEU A 34 -1.83 12.03 -1.25
CA LEU A 34 -1.85 11.35 -2.53
C LEU A 34 -2.28 9.88 -2.37
N VAL A 35 -1.65 9.15 -1.44
CA VAL A 35 -1.97 7.73 -1.18
C VAL A 35 -3.41 7.58 -0.69
N ALA A 36 -3.88 8.45 0.20
CA ALA A 36 -5.26 8.42 0.69
C ALA A 36 -6.28 8.65 -0.43
N PHE A 37 -5.99 9.57 -1.36
CA PHE A 37 -6.83 9.82 -2.52
C PHE A 37 -6.90 8.60 -3.44
N CYS A 38 -5.75 8.00 -3.77
CA CYS A 38 -5.69 6.78 -4.57
C CYS A 38 -6.45 5.61 -3.91
N GLN A 39 -6.27 5.42 -2.59
CA GLN A 39 -6.92 4.34 -1.85
C GLN A 39 -8.44 4.54 -1.77
N SER A 40 -8.91 5.79 -1.66
CA SER A 40 -10.33 6.13 -1.69
C SER A 40 -10.96 5.82 -3.05
N LEU A 41 -10.30 6.21 -4.15
CA LEU A 41 -10.76 5.89 -5.51
C LEU A 41 -10.80 4.39 -5.76
N ALA A 42 -9.78 3.64 -5.34
CA ALA A 42 -9.76 2.19 -5.44
C ALA A 42 -10.95 1.58 -4.70
N THR A 43 -11.22 2.04 -3.47
CA THR A 43 -12.36 1.57 -2.67
C THR A 43 -13.70 1.83 -3.37
N LEU A 44 -13.92 3.04 -3.89
CA LEU A 44 -15.16 3.38 -4.59
C LEU A 44 -15.35 2.55 -5.87
N ALA A 45 -14.28 2.37 -6.66
CA ALA A 45 -14.33 1.54 -7.87
C ALA A 45 -14.69 0.08 -7.53
N PHE A 46 -14.07 -0.48 -6.50
CA PHE A 46 -14.38 -1.84 -6.03
C PHE A 46 -15.82 -1.96 -5.51
N GLN A 47 -16.26 -1.03 -4.67
CA GLN A 47 -17.64 -1.00 -4.16
C GLN A 47 -18.67 -0.88 -5.29
N THR A 48 -18.33 -0.14 -6.37
CA THR A 48 -19.18 0.01 -7.56
C THR A 48 -19.28 -1.28 -8.37
N VAL A 49 -18.16 -1.98 -8.59
CA VAL A 49 -18.12 -3.24 -9.37
C VAL A 49 -18.79 -4.39 -8.61
N THR A 50 -18.68 -4.39 -7.29
CA THR A 50 -19.16 -5.50 -6.44
C THR A 50 -20.53 -5.24 -5.81
N THR A 51 -21.10 -4.04 -6.00
CA THR A 51 -22.36 -3.59 -5.39
C THR A 51 -22.39 -3.83 -3.87
N ASN A 52 -21.22 -3.80 -3.21
CA ASN A 52 -21.09 -4.12 -1.79
C ASN A 52 -20.26 -3.05 -1.08
N ARG A 53 -20.91 -2.32 -0.17
CA ARG A 53 -20.36 -1.11 0.48
C ARG A 53 -19.40 -1.38 1.63
N ILE A 54 -19.20 -2.65 2.00
CA ILE A 54 -18.29 -3.09 3.08
C ILE A 54 -16.89 -3.40 2.52
N LEU A 55 -16.76 -3.54 1.20
CA LEU A 55 -15.52 -3.93 0.57
C LEU A 55 -14.53 -2.76 0.52
N THR A 56 -13.38 -2.96 1.16
CA THR A 56 -12.18 -2.14 1.00
C THR A 56 -11.03 -3.04 0.52
N PRO A 57 -10.11 -2.54 -0.31
CA PRO A 57 -9.02 -3.34 -0.86
C PRO A 57 -8.09 -3.93 0.22
N SER A 58 -7.90 -3.28 1.38
CA SER A 58 -7.13 -3.88 2.50
C SER A 58 -7.77 -5.17 3.02
N ILE A 59 -9.10 -5.25 3.10
CA ILE A 59 -9.81 -6.46 3.56
C ILE A 59 -9.66 -7.62 2.57
N MET A 60 -9.40 -7.33 1.28
CA MET A 60 -9.17 -8.37 0.27
C MET A 60 -7.80 -9.04 0.37
N GLY A 61 -6.89 -8.55 1.21
CA GLY A 61 -5.58 -9.17 1.46
C GLY A 61 -4.42 -8.62 0.64
N PHE A 62 -4.60 -7.52 -0.12
CA PHE A 62 -3.49 -6.90 -0.89
C PHE A 62 -2.33 -6.42 -0.01
N GLU A 63 -2.65 -5.91 1.18
CA GLU A 63 -1.67 -5.45 2.16
C GLU A 63 -0.86 -6.61 2.75
N SER A 64 -1.51 -7.75 3.02
CA SER A 64 -0.85 -8.98 3.44
C SER A 64 0.06 -9.53 2.33
N LEU A 65 -0.41 -9.50 1.07
CA LEU A 65 0.39 -9.96 -0.07
C LEU A 65 1.69 -9.16 -0.22
N TYR A 66 1.64 -7.84 -0.02
CA TYR A 66 2.83 -6.99 0.03
C TYR A 66 3.78 -7.41 1.15
N SER A 67 3.25 -7.59 2.37
CA SER A 67 4.03 -7.98 3.54
C SER A 67 4.70 -9.35 3.37
N VAL A 68 4.00 -10.33 2.79
CA VAL A 68 4.51 -11.68 2.50
C VAL A 68 5.61 -11.63 1.45
N ILE A 69 5.44 -10.87 0.36
CA ILE A 69 6.48 -10.71 -0.66
C ILE A 69 7.72 -10.05 -0.06
N HIS A 70 7.54 -9.00 0.75
CA HIS A 70 8.65 -8.29 1.35
C HIS A 70 9.41 -9.15 2.37
N THR A 71 8.68 -9.83 3.25
CA THR A 71 9.26 -10.69 4.28
C THR A 71 9.92 -11.93 3.67
N SER A 72 9.32 -12.56 2.65
CA SER A 72 9.93 -13.68 1.94
C SER A 72 11.20 -13.26 1.20
N THR A 73 11.21 -12.08 0.57
CA THR A 73 12.42 -11.53 -0.07
C THR A 73 13.54 -11.39 0.95
N ILE A 74 13.26 -10.84 2.14
CA ILE A 74 14.24 -10.71 3.22
C ILE A 74 14.66 -12.08 3.76
N PHE A 75 13.74 -13.03 3.89
CA PHE A 75 14.00 -14.37 4.39
C PHE A 75 14.91 -15.19 3.47
N PHE A 76 14.67 -15.17 2.16
CA PHE A 76 15.44 -15.97 1.19
C PHE A 76 16.74 -15.28 0.73
N PHE A 77 16.72 -13.96 0.54
CA PHE A 77 17.88 -13.21 0.01
C PHE A 77 18.69 -12.48 1.10
N GLY A 78 18.22 -12.48 2.35
CA GLY A 78 18.88 -11.81 3.47
C GLY A 78 18.97 -10.29 3.31
N VAL A 79 19.84 -9.66 4.10
CA VAL A 79 20.10 -8.22 4.05
C VAL A 79 20.69 -7.79 2.69
N ALA A 80 21.43 -8.66 2.02
CA ALA A 80 21.97 -8.39 0.67
C ALA A 80 20.84 -8.26 -0.38
N GLY A 81 19.81 -9.09 -0.29
CA GLY A 81 18.57 -8.93 -1.06
C GLY A 81 17.84 -7.65 -0.73
N PHE A 82 17.70 -7.32 0.56
CA PHE A 82 17.06 -6.08 1.00
C PHE A 82 17.76 -4.84 0.41
N VAL A 83 19.10 -4.78 0.44
CA VAL A 83 19.89 -3.67 -0.13
C VAL A 83 19.79 -3.64 -1.65
N ALA A 84 19.79 -4.78 -2.34
CA ALA A 84 19.53 -4.82 -3.78
C ALA A 84 18.10 -4.37 -4.13
N PHE A 85 17.16 -4.53 -3.18
CA PHE A 85 15.79 -4.02 -3.26
C PHE A 85 15.63 -2.57 -2.76
N THR A 86 16.71 -1.87 -2.39
CA THR A 86 16.65 -0.44 -2.07
C THR A 86 16.78 0.40 -3.35
N GLY A 87 15.72 1.16 -3.68
CA GLY A 87 15.70 2.09 -4.80
C GLY A 87 14.41 2.02 -5.63
N VAL A 88 14.19 3.06 -6.44
CA VAL A 88 12.96 3.22 -7.25
C VAL A 88 12.72 2.03 -8.20
N ARG A 89 13.79 1.48 -8.79
CA ARG A 89 13.70 0.34 -9.72
C ARG A 89 13.23 -0.94 -9.03
N ALA A 90 13.74 -1.22 -7.85
CA ALA A 90 13.34 -2.39 -7.07
C ALA A 90 11.91 -2.26 -6.55
N PHE A 91 11.51 -1.07 -6.11
CA PHE A 91 10.12 -0.77 -5.75
C PHE A 91 9.17 -1.04 -6.93
N LEU A 92 9.51 -0.57 -8.14
CA LEU A 92 8.70 -0.83 -9.34
C LEU A 92 8.59 -2.32 -9.67
N ILE A 93 9.68 -3.08 -9.55
CA ILE A 93 9.66 -4.54 -9.76
C ILE A 93 8.78 -5.22 -8.71
N GLN A 94 8.90 -4.82 -7.44
CA GLN A 94 8.07 -5.37 -6.36
C GLN A 94 6.58 -5.09 -6.61
N VAL A 95 6.23 -3.86 -6.96
CA VAL A 95 4.85 -3.47 -7.30
C VAL A 95 4.36 -4.26 -8.51
N ALA A 96 5.18 -4.43 -9.55
CA ALA A 96 4.81 -5.21 -10.74
C ALA A 96 4.55 -6.68 -10.40
N ILE A 97 5.40 -7.30 -9.57
CA ILE A 97 5.20 -8.67 -9.08
C ILE A 97 3.90 -8.77 -8.27
N MET A 98 3.65 -7.80 -7.39
CA MET A 98 2.44 -7.75 -6.57
C MET A 98 1.18 -7.64 -7.43
N VAL A 99 1.18 -6.77 -8.44
CA VAL A 99 0.06 -6.61 -9.39
C VAL A 99 -0.11 -7.85 -10.26
N ALA A 100 0.98 -8.49 -10.70
CA ALA A 100 0.91 -9.72 -11.50
C ALA A 100 0.34 -10.90 -10.69
N CYS A 101 0.83 -11.11 -9.46
CA CYS A 101 0.30 -12.13 -8.54
C CYS A 101 -1.17 -11.88 -8.21
N ALA A 102 -1.53 -10.63 -7.94
CA ALA A 102 -2.92 -10.21 -7.76
C ALA A 102 -3.79 -10.56 -8.98
N LEU A 103 -3.40 -10.13 -10.17
CA LEU A 103 -4.15 -10.41 -11.40
C LEU A 103 -4.23 -11.91 -11.71
N ALA A 104 -3.19 -12.68 -11.40
CA ALA A 104 -3.20 -14.13 -11.57
C ALA A 104 -4.19 -14.79 -10.59
N LEU A 105 -4.14 -14.43 -9.31
CA LEU A 105 -5.04 -14.95 -8.28
C LEU A 105 -6.50 -14.55 -8.57
N TYR A 106 -6.78 -13.26 -8.75
CA TYR A 106 -8.14 -12.78 -9.02
C TYR A 106 -8.64 -13.18 -10.40
N GLY A 107 -7.78 -13.19 -11.43
CA GLY A 107 -8.14 -13.61 -12.78
C GLY A 107 -8.46 -15.10 -12.87
N TRP A 108 -7.73 -15.95 -12.13
CA TRP A 108 -8.05 -17.36 -12.00
C TRP A 108 -9.32 -17.60 -11.17
N LEU A 109 -9.49 -16.84 -10.09
CA LEU A 109 -10.66 -16.91 -9.22
C LEU A 109 -11.96 -16.46 -9.91
N LEU A 110 -11.89 -15.41 -10.74
CA LEU A 110 -13.01 -14.90 -11.54
C LEU A 110 -13.34 -15.78 -12.75
N ARG A 111 -12.39 -16.59 -13.23
CA ARG A 111 -12.62 -17.59 -14.30
C ARG A 111 -13.28 -18.88 -13.80
N GLY A 112 -13.22 -19.17 -12.50
CA GLY A 112 -13.91 -20.30 -11.89
C GLY A 112 -15.42 -20.09 -11.84
N LYS A 113 -16.20 -21.11 -12.24
CA LYS A 113 -17.68 -21.16 -12.29
C LYS A 113 -18.38 -21.10 -10.91
N LEU A 114 -17.94 -20.23 -9.99
CA LEU A 114 -18.61 -19.96 -8.72
C LEU A 114 -18.63 -18.45 -8.47
N GLY A 115 -19.42 -17.75 -9.29
CA GLY A 115 -19.66 -16.31 -9.23
C GLY A 115 -20.47 -15.89 -8.01
N SER A 116 -19.96 -16.16 -6.81
CA SER A 116 -20.44 -15.56 -5.58
C SER A 116 -19.31 -14.75 -4.96
N LEU A 117 -19.54 -13.43 -4.86
CA LEU A 117 -18.69 -12.46 -4.15
C LEU A 117 -18.20 -12.95 -2.78
N HIS A 118 -18.97 -13.85 -2.16
CA HIS A 118 -18.68 -14.50 -0.88
C HIS A 118 -17.41 -15.36 -0.88
N ILE A 119 -17.12 -16.10 -1.96
CA ILE A 119 -15.91 -16.96 -2.04
C ILE A 119 -14.66 -16.10 -2.22
N MET A 120 -14.75 -15.02 -3.00
CA MET A 120 -13.65 -14.06 -3.16
C MET A 120 -13.29 -13.35 -1.86
N LEU A 121 -14.30 -13.04 -1.05
CA LEU A 121 -14.16 -12.49 0.28
C LEU A 121 -13.51 -13.47 1.26
N LEU A 122 -13.97 -14.72 1.30
CA LEU A 122 -13.46 -15.74 2.21
C LEU A 122 -11.98 -16.03 1.96
N ILE A 123 -11.58 -16.14 0.69
CA ILE A 123 -10.19 -16.38 0.30
C ILE A 123 -9.30 -15.19 0.60
N GLY A 124 -9.77 -13.96 0.35
CA GLY A 124 -9.01 -12.75 0.68
C GLY A 124 -8.71 -12.62 2.17
N ILE A 125 -9.66 -12.98 3.04
CA ILE A 125 -9.47 -13.00 4.50
C ILE A 125 -8.50 -14.12 4.91
N ILE A 126 -8.62 -15.33 4.36
CA ILE A 126 -7.74 -16.47 4.70
C ILE A 126 -6.30 -16.24 4.23
N ILE A 127 -6.10 -15.60 3.08
CA ILE A 127 -4.76 -15.24 2.59
C ILE A 127 -4.22 -14.01 3.36
N GLY A 128 -5.11 -13.18 3.87
CA GLY A 128 -4.79 -11.98 4.65
C GLY A 128 -4.28 -12.27 6.06
N THR A 129 -4.73 -13.36 6.68
CA THR A 129 -4.32 -13.85 8.01
C THR A 129 -3.11 -14.77 7.94
#